data_AF-A0A4E0RSJ3-F1
#
_entry.id   AF-A0A4E0RSJ3-F1
#
_cell.length_a   1.000
_cell.length_b   1.000
_cell.length_c   1.000
_cell.angle_alpha   90.00
_cell.angle_beta   90.00
_cell.angle_gamma   90.00
#
_symmetry.space_group_name_H-M   'P 1'
#
loop_
_entity.id
_entity.type
_entity.pdbx_description
1 polymer ?
#
loop_
_entity_poly.entity_id
_entity_poly.type
_entity_poly.pdbx_seq_one_letter_code
_entity_poly.pdbx_strand_id
1 'polypeptide(L)'
;MQAHGIGPFIKLYAKYLDGKTLSYRQAAYDLCRVKLWKEEGSIRNMSQSKLGKTLPVVGEQLDALLTSDATYNKLASEVLQVLHPLLYRDPIRLYAACNETMISSIGRYFPCPNEDIVHHWSRTNHLSEAQNL
;
A
#
# COMPACT_ATOMS: atom_id res chain seq x y z
N MET A 1 -27.80 26.14 -11.34
CA MET A 1 -27.14 24.97 -11.97
C MET A 1 -25.66 25.04 -11.62
N GLN A 2 -25.19 24.18 -10.72
CA GLN A 2 -23.81 24.24 -10.23
C GLN A 2 -22.93 23.48 -11.23
N ALA A 3 -21.98 24.18 -11.85
CA ALA A 3 -20.99 23.60 -12.75
C ALA A 3 -20.00 22.75 -11.94
N HIS A 4 -20.42 21.57 -11.49
CA HIS A 4 -19.52 20.57 -10.89
C HIS A 4 -18.76 19.86 -12.01
N GLY A 5 -17.80 20.60 -12.60
CA GLY A 5 -16.90 20.08 -13.61
C GLY A 5 -15.80 19.21 -13.00
N ILE A 6 -15.06 18.50 -13.84
CA ILE A 6 -13.94 17.59 -13.50
C ILE A 6 -12.76 18.34 -12.81
N GLY A 7 -12.81 19.67 -12.71
CA GLY A 7 -11.75 20.52 -12.17
C GLY A 7 -11.29 20.21 -10.74
N PRO A 8 -12.19 20.04 -9.73
CA PRO A 8 -11.79 19.62 -8.39
C PRO A 8 -11.10 18.26 -8.39
N PHE A 9 -11.58 17.33 -9.22
CA PHE A 9 -10.99 16.01 -9.36
C PHE A 9 -9.56 16.04 -9.92
N ILE A 10 -9.32 16.83 -10.97
CA ILE A 10 -7.97 17.02 -11.56
C ILE A 10 -7.01 17.60 -10.52
N LYS A 11 -7.46 18.58 -9.72
CA LYS A 11 -6.64 19.18 -8.65
C LYS A 11 -6.27 18.18 -7.57
N LEU A 12 -7.21 17.32 -7.16
CA LEU A 12 -6.97 16.25 -6.19
C LEU A 12 -5.95 15.23 -6.73
N TYR A 13 -6.13 14.81 -7.98
CA TYR A 13 -5.22 13.87 -8.61
C TYR A 13 -3.81 14.46 -8.83
N ALA A 14 -3.71 15.74 -9.21
CA ALA A 14 -2.42 16.43 -9.28
C ALA A 14 -1.70 16.44 -7.93
N LYS A 15 -2.42 16.71 -6.83
CA LYS A 15 -1.85 16.64 -5.47
C LYS A 15 -1.35 15.24 -5.12
N TYR A 16 -2.08 14.18 -5.52
CA TYR A 16 -1.60 12.81 -5.36
C TYR A 16 -0.34 12.52 -6.19
N LEU A 17 -0.28 12.98 -7.45
CA LEU A 17 0.91 12.81 -8.31
C LEU A 17 2.14 13.51 -7.73
N ASP A 18 1.97 14.67 -7.10
CA ASP A 18 3.04 15.35 -6.37
C ASP A 18 3.53 14.49 -5.21
N GLY A 19 2.62 13.93 -4.41
CA GLY A 19 2.93 12.99 -3.33
C GLY A 19 3.65 11.73 -3.83
N LYS A 20 3.22 11.16 -4.95
CA LYS A 20 3.87 10.01 -5.60
C LYS A 20 5.26 10.35 -6.13
N THR A 21 5.46 11.57 -6.62
CA THR A 21 6.78 12.04 -7.08
C THR A 21 7.73 12.21 -5.89
N LEU A 22 7.25 12.76 -4.79
CA LEU A 22 8.01 12.89 -3.56
C LEU A 22 8.40 11.50 -3.00
N SER A 23 7.45 10.57 -2.97
CA SER A 23 7.71 9.22 -2.48
C SER A 23 8.73 8.48 -3.34
N TYR A 24 8.69 8.64 -4.67
CA TYR A 24 9.70 8.07 -5.57
C TYR A 24 11.10 8.62 -5.28
N ARG A 25 11.22 9.92 -4.97
CA ARG A 25 12.50 10.55 -4.60
C ARG A 25 13.05 10.03 -3.27
N GLN A 26 12.18 9.82 -2.28
CA GLN A 26 12.58 9.35 -0.95
C GLN A 26 12.90 7.84 -0.94
N ALA A 27 12.08 7.03 -1.63
CA ALA A 27 12.22 5.58 -1.66
C ALA A 27 13.23 5.09 -2.71
N ALA A 28 13.49 5.89 -3.76
CA ALA A 28 14.26 5.51 -4.95
C ALA A 28 13.64 4.35 -5.77
N TYR A 29 12.33 4.11 -5.62
CA TYR A 29 11.55 3.17 -6.41
C TYR A 29 10.05 3.52 -6.36
N ASP A 30 9.27 3.00 -7.32
CA ASP A 30 7.82 3.22 -7.37
C ASP A 30 7.08 2.21 -6.47
N LEU A 31 6.49 2.71 -5.39
CA LEU A 31 5.74 1.93 -4.41
C LEU A 31 4.55 1.17 -5.03
N CYS A 32 3.92 1.72 -6.07
CA CYS A 32 2.80 1.06 -6.76
C CYS A 32 3.28 -0.03 -7.75
N ARG A 33 4.58 -0.15 -7.99
CA ARG A 33 5.16 -1.12 -8.93
C ARG A 33 6.08 -2.13 -8.28
N VAL A 34 6.29 -2.01 -6.98
CA VAL A 34 7.04 -3.00 -6.22
C VAL A 34 6.34 -4.35 -6.27
N LYS A 35 7.16 -5.38 -6.42
CA LYS A 35 6.72 -6.77 -6.33
C LYS A 35 6.27 -7.05 -4.90
N LEU A 36 5.25 -7.90 -4.76
CA LEU A 36 4.65 -8.21 -3.49
C LEU A 36 4.80 -9.70 -3.18
N TRP A 37 4.75 -10.03 -1.90
CA TRP A 37 4.70 -11.40 -1.39
C TRP A 37 5.91 -12.27 -1.77
N LYS A 38 5.68 -13.45 -2.38
CA LYS A 38 6.69 -14.48 -2.66
C LYS A 38 7.58 -14.17 -3.87
N GLU A 39 7.50 -12.97 -4.43
CA GLU A 39 8.30 -12.59 -5.59
C GLU A 39 9.70 -12.08 -5.21
N GLU A 40 10.72 -12.45 -5.99
CA GLU A 40 12.08 -11.90 -5.84
C GLU A 40 12.08 -10.37 -6.03
N GLY A 41 12.64 -9.65 -5.06
CA GLY A 41 12.59 -8.19 -5.00
C GLY A 41 11.36 -7.62 -4.28
N SER A 42 10.56 -8.46 -3.63
CA SER A 42 9.44 -8.02 -2.79
C SER A 42 9.89 -7.19 -1.57
N ILE A 43 8.97 -6.36 -1.05
CA ILE A 43 9.10 -5.64 0.23
C ILE A 43 9.55 -6.58 1.35
N ARG A 44 9.03 -7.81 1.37
CA ARG A 44 9.43 -8.88 2.30
C ARG A 44 10.91 -9.22 2.34
N ASN A 45 11.64 -8.95 1.26
CA ASN A 45 13.06 -9.27 1.13
C ASN A 45 13.96 -8.04 1.33
N MET A 46 13.41 -6.85 1.56
CA MET A 46 14.20 -5.64 1.84
C MET A 46 14.91 -5.74 3.19
N SER A 47 16.05 -5.08 3.39
CA SER A 47 16.71 -5.05 4.70
C SER A 47 15.88 -4.28 5.75
N GLN A 48 16.12 -4.54 7.04
CA GLN A 48 15.42 -3.85 8.13
C GLN A 48 15.58 -2.32 8.10
N SER A 49 16.80 -1.85 7.84
CA SER A 49 17.09 -0.43 7.67
C SER A 49 16.30 0.20 6.53
N LYS A 50 16.11 -0.55 5.42
CA LYS A 50 15.32 -0.09 4.27
C LYS A 50 13.84 -0.06 4.60
N LEU A 51 13.28 -1.11 5.22
CA LEU A 51 11.88 -1.15 5.63
C LEU A 51 11.50 0.02 6.56
N GLY A 52 12.34 0.31 7.55
CA GLY A 52 12.10 1.42 8.48
C GLY A 52 12.01 2.78 7.80
N LYS A 53 12.73 2.97 6.68
CA LYS A 53 12.65 4.17 5.84
C LYS A 53 11.48 4.14 4.86
N THR A 54 11.09 2.97 4.37
CA THR A 54 9.98 2.78 3.44
C THR A 54 8.63 3.01 4.09
N LEU A 55 8.44 2.57 5.34
CA LEU A 55 7.17 2.65 6.05
C LEU A 55 6.58 4.08 6.13
N PRO A 56 7.31 5.12 6.58
CA PRO A 56 6.77 6.48 6.61
C PRO A 56 6.44 7.00 5.20
N VAL A 57 7.25 6.68 4.20
CA VAL A 57 7.05 7.13 2.81
C VAL A 57 5.77 6.53 2.20
N VAL A 58 5.49 5.26 2.48
CA VAL A 58 4.24 4.60 2.04
C VAL A 58 3.04 5.21 2.76
N GLY A 59 3.17 5.50 4.06
CA GLY A 59 2.12 6.17 4.85
C GLY A 59 1.78 7.55 4.30
N GLU A 60 2.77 8.40 4.07
CA GLU A 60 2.58 9.76 3.52
C GLU A 60 1.93 9.73 2.13
N GLN A 61 2.32 8.79 1.25
CA GLN A 61 1.69 8.64 -0.05
C GLN A 61 0.23 8.15 0.06
N LEU A 62 -0.06 7.28 1.03
CA LEU A 62 -1.41 6.77 1.30
C LEU A 62 -2.31 7.89 1.86
N ASP A 63 -1.80 8.72 2.76
CA ASP A 63 -2.54 9.87 3.31
C ASP A 63 -2.84 10.90 2.22
N ALA A 64 -1.87 11.20 1.34
CA ALA A 64 -2.07 12.09 0.20
C ALA A 64 -3.17 11.57 -0.74
N LEU A 65 -3.27 10.24 -0.90
CA LEU A 65 -4.31 9.60 -1.68
C LEU A 65 -5.68 9.66 -0.97
N LEU A 66 -5.75 9.30 0.32
CA LEU A 66 -7.00 9.21 1.10
C LEU A 66 -7.62 10.56 1.46
N THR A 67 -6.82 11.62 1.56
CA THR A 67 -7.31 13.00 1.77
C THR A 67 -8.13 13.52 0.57
N SER A 68 -8.16 12.77 -0.54
CA SER A 68 -8.93 13.07 -1.73
C SER A 68 -10.38 12.60 -1.57
N ASP A 69 -11.22 13.39 -0.89
CA ASP A 69 -12.66 13.12 -0.78
C ASP A 69 -13.35 13.40 -2.13
N ALA A 70 -13.28 12.43 -3.04
CA ALA A 70 -14.00 12.45 -4.30
C ALA A 70 -15.41 11.88 -4.07
N THR A 71 -16.34 12.72 -3.58
CA THR A 71 -17.76 12.36 -3.63
C THR A 71 -18.14 12.17 -5.10
N TYR A 72 -18.31 10.91 -5.50
CA TYR A 72 -18.50 10.45 -6.87
C TYR A 72 -19.88 10.85 -7.40
N ASN A 73 -20.03 12.10 -7.81
CA ASN A 73 -21.23 12.56 -8.48
C ASN A 73 -21.01 12.62 -9.99
N LYS A 74 -21.21 11.45 -10.60
CA LYS A 74 -21.88 11.25 -11.89
C LYS A 74 -21.47 12.24 -12.99
N LEU A 75 -20.22 12.23 -13.44
CA LEU A 75 -19.85 12.90 -14.71
C LEU A 75 -18.56 12.33 -15.32
N ALA A 76 -18.64 12.07 -16.63
CA ALA A 76 -17.59 11.77 -17.62
C ALA A 76 -17.11 10.31 -17.74
N SER A 77 -17.99 9.47 -18.26
CA SER A 77 -17.75 8.09 -18.73
C SER A 77 -16.42 7.89 -19.48
N GLU A 78 -15.98 8.83 -20.31
CA GLU A 78 -14.78 8.64 -21.15
C GLU A 78 -13.47 9.09 -20.48
N VAL A 79 -13.47 10.25 -19.83
CA VAL A 79 -12.29 10.75 -19.10
C VAL A 79 -12.02 9.88 -17.86
N LEU A 80 -13.08 9.45 -17.17
CA LEU A 80 -12.95 8.47 -16.09
C LEU A 80 -12.41 7.15 -16.62
N GLN A 81 -12.82 6.64 -17.79
CA GLN A 81 -12.29 5.38 -18.33
C GLN A 81 -10.78 5.40 -18.57
N VAL A 82 -10.21 6.51 -19.06
CA VAL A 82 -8.74 6.64 -19.24
C VAL A 82 -8.03 6.81 -17.91
N LEU A 83 -8.64 7.50 -16.96
CA LEU A 83 -8.08 7.67 -15.62
C LEU A 83 -8.33 6.44 -14.71
N HIS A 84 -9.30 5.58 -15.02
CA HIS A 84 -9.78 4.47 -14.19
C HIS A 84 -8.66 3.47 -13.85
N PRO A 85 -7.81 3.03 -14.79
CA PRO A 85 -6.67 2.18 -14.47
C PRO A 85 -5.65 2.87 -13.57
N LEU A 86 -5.47 4.19 -13.65
CA LEU A 86 -4.54 4.93 -12.78
C LEU A 86 -5.16 5.23 -11.41
N LEU A 87 -6.48 5.39 -11.35
CA LEU A 87 -7.24 5.74 -10.15
C LEU A 87 -7.59 4.57 -9.28
N TYR A 88 -7.79 3.37 -9.84
CA TYR A 88 -8.15 2.18 -9.04
C TYR A 88 -6.95 1.27 -8.81
N ARG A 89 -5.99 1.22 -9.75
CA ARG A 89 -4.82 0.35 -9.60
C ARG A 89 -3.86 0.84 -8.54
N ASP A 90 -3.55 2.14 -8.55
CA ASP A 90 -2.54 2.69 -7.64
C ASP A 90 -2.98 2.62 -6.17
N PRO A 91 -4.23 2.95 -5.79
CA PRO A 91 -4.72 2.75 -4.42
C PRO A 91 -4.63 1.31 -3.94
N ILE A 92 -5.12 0.37 -4.75
CA ILE A 92 -5.13 -1.06 -4.37
C ILE A 92 -3.71 -1.58 -4.19
N ARG A 93 -2.80 -1.20 -5.11
CA ARG A 93 -1.39 -1.60 -5.01
C ARG A 93 -0.66 -0.93 -3.87
N LEU A 94 -0.91 0.36 -3.64
CA LEU A 94 -0.30 1.11 -2.53
C LEU A 94 -0.78 0.56 -1.18
N TYR A 95 -2.05 0.19 -1.06
CA TYR A 95 -2.59 -0.48 0.11
C TYR A 95 -1.91 -1.84 0.35
N ALA A 96 -1.75 -2.64 -0.70
CA ALA A 96 -1.05 -3.93 -0.59
C ALA A 96 0.42 -3.75 -0.18
N ALA A 97 1.12 -2.75 -0.75
CA ALA A 97 2.49 -2.40 -0.37
C ALA A 97 2.59 -1.92 1.09
N CYS A 98 1.62 -1.14 1.56
CA CYS A 98 1.53 -0.70 2.97
C CYS A 98 1.39 -1.90 3.91
N ASN A 99 0.42 -2.78 3.63
CA ASN A 99 0.19 -3.97 4.44
C ASN A 99 1.43 -4.86 4.50
N GLU A 100 2.09 -5.09 3.37
CA GLU A 100 3.30 -5.92 3.36
C GLU A 100 4.47 -5.26 4.09
N THR A 101 4.64 -3.94 3.96
CA THR A 101 5.66 -3.19 4.71
C THR A 101 5.41 -3.28 6.21
N MET A 102 4.16 -3.15 6.64
CA MET A 102 3.76 -3.22 8.05
C MET A 102 3.96 -4.62 8.63
N ILE A 103 3.47 -5.66 7.93
CA ILE A 103 3.68 -7.07 8.33
C ILE A 103 5.17 -7.40 8.43
N SER A 104 5.96 -6.98 7.44
CA SER A 104 7.40 -7.23 7.41
C SER A 104 8.15 -6.48 8.53
N SER A 105 7.70 -5.28 8.87
CA SER A 105 8.29 -4.50 9.96
C SER A 105 7.98 -5.13 11.32
N ILE A 106 6.72 -5.52 11.56
CA ILE A 106 6.29 -6.17 12.80
C ILE A 106 6.99 -7.52 12.98
N GLY A 107 7.00 -8.37 11.95
CA GLY A 107 7.56 -9.73 12.03
C GLY A 107 9.06 -9.79 12.28
N ARG A 108 9.78 -8.69 12.07
CA ARG A 108 11.22 -8.60 12.37
C ARG A 108 11.56 -7.71 13.56
N TYR A 109 10.64 -6.84 13.98
CA TYR A 109 10.75 -6.10 15.24
C TYR A 109 10.56 -7.03 16.44
N PHE A 110 9.65 -7.99 16.31
CA PHE A 110 9.51 -9.10 17.24
C PHE A 110 10.11 -10.35 16.57
N PRO A 111 11.42 -10.64 16.77
CA PRO A 111 12.00 -11.91 16.35
C PRO A 111 11.42 -13.00 17.26
N CYS A 112 10.17 -13.39 17.02
CA CYS A 112 9.68 -14.65 17.52
C CYS A 112 10.33 -15.74 16.65
N PRO A 113 10.99 -16.73 17.26
CA PRO A 113 11.25 -17.98 16.57
C PRO A 113 9.93 -18.49 15.98
N ASN A 114 9.91 -18.88 14.71
CA ASN A 114 8.71 -19.41 14.06
C ASN A 114 8.10 -20.58 14.88
N GLU A 115 8.95 -21.32 15.59
CA GLU A 115 8.55 -22.38 16.54
C GLU A 115 7.67 -21.83 17.68
N ASP A 116 7.98 -20.67 18.26
CA ASP A 116 7.22 -20.13 19.39
C ASP A 116 5.82 -19.64 18.99
N ILE A 117 5.66 -19.10 17.78
CA ILE A 117 4.35 -18.69 17.27
C ILE A 117 3.49 -19.92 16.98
N VAL A 118 4.05 -20.94 16.32
CA VAL A 118 3.34 -22.20 16.02
C VAL A 118 2.99 -22.92 17.32
N HIS A 119 3.93 -23.04 18.26
CA HIS A 119 3.67 -23.64 19.58
C HIS A 119 2.68 -22.83 20.43
N HIS A 120 2.66 -21.50 20.31
CA HIS A 120 1.65 -20.68 20.99
C HIS A 120 0.28 -20.82 20.35
N TRP A 121 0.18 -20.75 19.01
CA TRP A 121 -1.07 -20.93 18.26
C TRP A 121 -1.68 -22.33 18.42
N SER A 122 -0.85 -23.38 18.44
CA SER A 122 -1.31 -24.74 18.73
C SER A 122 -1.76 -24.92 20.17
N ARG A 123 -1.14 -24.22 21.13
CA ARG A 123 -1.56 -24.24 22.54
C ARG A 123 -2.86 -23.48 22.80
N THR A 124 -3.09 -22.37 22.09
CA THR A 124 -4.28 -21.54 22.28
C THR A 124 -5.50 -22.03 21.52
N ASN A 125 -5.32 -22.72 20.39
CA ASN A 125 -6.43 -23.15 19.53
C ASN A 125 -6.75 -24.65 19.57
N HIS A 126 -6.02 -25.48 20.33
CA HIS A 126 -6.26 -26.94 20.43
C HIS A 126 -6.44 -27.69 19.09
N LEU A 127 -5.91 -27.16 17.98
CA LEU A 127 -6.06 -27.75 16.65
C LEU A 127 -4.72 -28.29 16.16
N SER A 128 -4.71 -29.59 15.89
CA SER A 128 -3.55 -30.42 15.53
C SER A 128 -3.06 -30.26 14.09
N GLU A 129 -3.39 -29.17 13.39
CA GLU A 129 -3.22 -29.08 11.93
C GLU A 129 -2.18 -28.04 11.46
N ALA A 130 -1.33 -27.54 12.34
CA ALA A 130 -0.33 -26.53 11.99
C ALA A 130 0.99 -27.09 11.42
N GLN A 131 1.02 -28.32 10.89
CA GLN A 131 2.26 -28.94 10.38
C GLN A 131 2.46 -28.89 8.85
N ASN A 132 1.57 -28.27 8.06
CA ASN A 132 1.67 -28.31 6.59
C ASN A 132 1.42 -26.98 5.83
N LEU A 133 1.97 -25.86 6.31
CA LEU A 133 2.05 -24.61 5.50
C LEU A 133 3.44 -23.98 5.53
#